data_AF-A0A2D6P5I9-F1
#
_entry.id   AF-A0A2D6P5I9-F1
#
_cell.length_a   1.000
_cell.length_b   1.000
_cell.length_c   1.000
_cell.angle_alpha   90.00
_cell.angle_beta   90.00
_cell.angle_gamma   90.00
#
_symmetry.space_group_name_H-M   'P 1'
#
loop_
_entity.id
_entity.type
_entity.pdbx_description
1 polymer ?
#
loop_
_entity_poly.entity_id
_entity_poly.type
_entity_poly.pdbx_seq_one_letter_code
_entity_poly.pdbx_strand_id
1 'polypeptide(L)'
;MLDFKDYMKLHREGYCVPSVEKNFYKVQSILGPTDKNDTLVSITIRLKGKADWITANNVANGYEFRVSRKFWGRRSRYRKLPLVFAIESSRKWDKDHLHALIRICDLKQPYTEQEIIKTARDIALSFEEVNKRDPDSVIIRTFPFCEDITKQLGNSIEYVCKTSSKHYDPLARKLLPIKRHTPNAIQL
;
A
#
# COMPACT_ATOMS: atom_id res chain seq x y z
N MET A 1 -14.21 6.62 14.06
CA MET A 1 -12.74 6.56 13.94
C MET A 1 -12.28 5.38 14.77
N LEU A 2 -11.36 4.55 14.28
CA LEU A 2 -10.84 3.41 15.04
C LEU A 2 -9.89 3.91 16.13
N ASP A 3 -10.01 3.41 17.35
CA ASP A 3 -9.09 3.70 18.45
C ASP A 3 -7.89 2.75 18.36
N PHE A 4 -6.68 3.29 18.35
CA PHE A 4 -5.46 2.48 18.30
C PHE A 4 -5.34 1.52 19.51
N LYS A 5 -5.87 1.89 20.67
CA LYS A 5 -5.79 1.08 21.90
C LYS A 5 -6.40 -0.31 21.73
N ASP A 6 -7.41 -0.44 20.87
CA ASP A 6 -8.09 -1.71 20.60
C ASP A 6 -7.24 -2.67 19.75
N TYR A 7 -6.17 -2.18 19.13
CA TYR A 7 -5.34 -2.93 18.17
C TYR A 7 -3.88 -3.08 18.59
N MET A 8 -3.44 -2.33 19.59
CA MET A 8 -2.05 -2.29 20.05
C MET A 8 -1.52 -3.67 20.47
N LYS A 9 -0.28 -3.99 20.06
CA LYS A 9 0.39 -5.27 20.39
C LYS A 9 1.72 -5.04 21.11
N LEU A 10 1.67 -5.00 22.44
CA LEU A 10 2.82 -4.70 23.31
C LEU A 10 3.95 -5.74 23.27
N HIS A 11 3.68 -6.96 22.83
CA HIS A 11 4.64 -8.06 22.84
C HIS A 11 5.53 -8.14 21.58
N ARG A 12 5.42 -7.17 20.65
CA ARG A 12 6.20 -7.18 19.41
C ARG A 12 7.60 -6.59 19.61
N GLU A 13 8.61 -7.30 19.12
CA GLU A 13 10.00 -6.82 19.13
C GLU A 13 10.16 -5.58 18.21
N GLY A 14 10.86 -4.54 18.69
CA GLY A 14 11.04 -3.29 17.95
C GLY A 14 9.80 -2.38 17.88
N TYR A 15 8.72 -2.75 18.57
CA TYR A 15 7.45 -2.02 18.56
C TYR A 15 7.51 -0.74 19.40
N CYS A 16 7.53 0.41 18.74
CA CYS A 16 7.50 1.71 19.40
C CYS A 16 6.07 2.26 19.38
N VAL A 17 5.34 2.06 20.48
CA VAL A 17 3.91 2.41 20.61
C VAL A 17 3.58 3.81 20.07
N PRO A 18 4.29 4.90 20.45
CA PRO A 18 3.97 6.24 19.96
C PRO A 18 4.19 6.40 18.45
N SER A 19 5.23 5.77 17.88
CA SER A 19 5.48 5.81 16.44
C SER A 19 4.43 5.02 15.66
N VAL A 20 4.03 3.86 16.18
CA VAL A 20 2.99 3.01 15.57
C VAL A 20 1.64 3.73 15.63
N GLU A 21 1.26 4.31 16.76
CA GLU A 21 0.02 5.07 16.95
C GLU A 21 -0.07 6.25 15.96
N LYS A 22 1.00 7.05 15.86
CA LYS A 22 1.08 8.16 14.91
C LYS A 22 0.82 7.68 13.48
N ASN A 23 1.46 6.59 13.07
CA ASN A 23 1.29 6.03 11.74
C ASN A 23 -0.08 5.37 11.54
N PHE A 24 -0.67 4.79 12.58
CA PHE A 24 -2.01 4.22 12.58
C PHE A 24 -3.07 5.28 12.19
N TYR A 25 -3.04 6.44 12.84
CA TYR A 25 -3.94 7.55 12.52
C TYR A 25 -3.64 8.18 11.15
N LYS A 26 -2.36 8.26 10.75
CA LYS A 26 -1.97 8.69 9.39
C LYS A 26 -2.60 7.80 8.32
N VAL A 27 -2.55 6.47 8.50
CA VAL A 27 -3.18 5.52 7.58
C VAL A 27 -4.70 5.70 7.54
N GLN A 28 -5.36 5.80 8.70
CA GLN A 28 -6.81 6.06 8.75
C GLN A 28 -7.18 7.35 8.01
N SER A 29 -6.40 8.42 8.18
CA SER A 29 -6.62 9.68 7.46
C SER A 29 -6.46 9.55 5.94
N ILE A 30 -5.54 8.70 5.47
CA ILE A 30 -5.32 8.46 4.03
C ILE A 30 -6.46 7.62 3.44
N LEU A 31 -6.87 6.55 4.13
CA LEU A 31 -7.97 5.68 3.67
C LEU A 31 -9.32 6.38 3.73
N GLY A 32 -9.49 7.31 4.69
CA GLY A 32 -10.72 8.02 4.92
C GLY A 32 -11.83 7.12 5.49
N PRO A 33 -13.05 7.65 5.64
CA PRO A 33 -14.18 6.92 6.22
C PRO A 33 -14.68 5.85 5.25
N THR A 34 -14.70 4.57 5.67
CA THR A 34 -15.21 3.46 4.87
C THR A 34 -16.74 3.39 4.86
N ASP A 35 -17.32 2.96 3.74
CA ASP A 35 -18.75 2.70 3.57
C ASP A 35 -19.05 1.23 3.21
N LYS A 36 -20.33 0.87 3.21
CA LYS A 36 -20.79 -0.51 2.97
C LYS A 36 -20.56 -1.07 1.57
N ASN A 37 -20.26 -0.21 0.61
CA ASN A 37 -19.98 -0.57 -0.77
C ASN A 37 -18.47 -0.62 -1.04
N ASP A 38 -17.64 -0.25 -0.07
CA ASP A 38 -16.19 -0.30 -0.20
C ASP A 38 -15.65 -1.72 -0.07
N THR A 39 -14.58 -1.99 -0.81
CA THR A 39 -13.74 -3.17 -0.60
C THR A 39 -12.37 -2.73 -0.15
N LEU A 40 -11.91 -3.26 0.99
CA LEU A 40 -10.53 -3.06 1.44
C LEU A 40 -9.65 -4.17 0.90
N VAL A 41 -8.48 -3.81 0.38
CA VAL A 41 -7.49 -4.75 -0.15
C VAL A 41 -6.20 -4.57 0.63
N SER A 42 -5.78 -5.63 1.30
CA SER A 42 -4.43 -5.76 1.85
C SER A 42 -3.59 -6.59 0.89
N ILE A 43 -2.47 -6.03 0.42
CA ILE A 43 -1.56 -6.71 -0.49
C ILE A 43 -0.14 -6.71 0.08
N THR A 44 0.54 -7.85 -0.01
CA THR A 44 1.98 -7.98 0.20
C THR A 44 2.63 -8.30 -1.14
N ILE A 45 3.67 -7.55 -1.52
CA ILE A 45 4.44 -7.74 -2.75
C ILE A 45 5.90 -7.99 -2.36
N ARG A 46 6.42 -9.17 -2.72
CA ARG A 46 7.81 -9.54 -2.51
C ARG A 46 8.64 -9.19 -3.74
N LEU A 47 9.69 -8.40 -3.52
CA LEU A 47 10.60 -7.98 -4.56
C LEU A 47 11.75 -8.98 -4.74
N LYS A 48 12.45 -8.89 -5.87
CA LYS A 48 13.66 -9.68 -6.17
C LYS A 48 14.76 -9.36 -5.15
N GLY A 49 15.69 -10.31 -4.99
CA GLY A 49 16.68 -10.30 -3.91
C GLY A 49 17.68 -9.14 -3.85
N LYS A 50 17.71 -8.25 -4.83
CA LYS A 50 18.56 -7.05 -4.85
C LYS A 50 17.76 -5.74 -4.80
N ALA A 51 16.46 -5.82 -4.51
CA ALA A 51 15.61 -4.64 -4.42
C ALA A 51 15.91 -3.87 -3.14
N ASP A 52 16.38 -2.64 -3.32
CA ASP A 52 16.60 -1.67 -2.26
C ASP A 52 15.37 -0.77 -2.06
N TRP A 53 15.47 0.15 -1.11
CA TRP A 53 14.42 1.10 -0.77
C TRP A 53 13.96 1.93 -1.96
N ILE A 54 14.89 2.29 -2.86
CA ILE A 54 14.60 3.08 -4.06
C ILE A 54 13.73 2.26 -5.01
N THR A 55 14.13 1.02 -5.26
CA THR A 55 13.39 0.05 -6.07
C THR A 55 11.99 -0.18 -5.49
N ALA A 56 11.88 -0.40 -4.18
CA ALA A 56 10.62 -0.57 -3.49
C ALA A 56 9.70 0.65 -3.65
N ASN A 57 10.23 1.87 -3.49
CA ASN A 57 9.47 3.10 -3.73
C ASN A 57 9.00 3.24 -5.19
N ASN A 58 9.83 2.86 -6.16
CA ASN A 58 9.48 2.90 -7.58
C ASN A 58 8.31 1.96 -7.90
N VAL A 59 8.38 0.73 -7.40
CA VAL A 59 7.29 -0.25 -7.55
C VAL A 59 6.03 0.26 -6.87
N ALA A 60 6.12 0.78 -5.63
CA ALA A 60 4.98 1.37 -4.93
C ALA A 60 4.32 2.53 -5.72
N ASN A 61 5.13 3.44 -6.27
CA ASN A 61 4.65 4.56 -7.10
C ASN A 61 3.98 4.09 -8.39
N GLY A 62 4.61 3.15 -9.11
CA GLY A 62 4.03 2.56 -10.31
C GLY A 62 2.74 1.81 -10.02
N TYR A 63 2.71 1.05 -8.93
CA TYR A 63 1.56 0.26 -8.53
C TYR A 63 0.36 1.15 -8.21
N GLU A 64 0.56 2.16 -7.36
CA GLU A 64 -0.49 3.14 -7.02
C GLU A 64 -1.08 3.80 -8.29
N PHE A 65 -0.21 4.21 -9.21
CA PHE A 65 -0.65 4.81 -10.47
C PHE A 65 -1.47 3.84 -11.32
N ARG A 66 -0.99 2.61 -11.52
CA ARG A 66 -1.67 1.60 -12.35
C ARG A 66 -3.00 1.17 -11.73
N VAL A 67 -3.05 0.95 -10.41
CA VAL A 67 -4.28 0.58 -9.68
C VAL A 67 -5.30 1.71 -9.73
N SER A 68 -4.89 2.95 -9.43
CA SER A 68 -5.78 4.11 -9.52
C SER A 68 -6.36 4.27 -10.91
N ARG A 69 -5.52 4.20 -11.96
CA ARG A 69 -5.97 4.31 -13.35
C ARG A 69 -6.91 3.18 -13.73
N LYS A 70 -6.69 1.96 -13.23
CA LYS A 70 -7.49 0.80 -13.59
C LYS A 70 -8.89 0.88 -12.99
N PHE A 71 -9.01 1.16 -11.69
CA PHE A 71 -10.30 1.17 -10.97
C PHE A 71 -11.07 2.51 -11.07
N TRP A 72 -10.38 3.66 -11.09
CA TRP A 72 -11.02 4.99 -11.21
C TRP A 72 -11.02 5.57 -12.62
N GLY A 73 -10.26 4.99 -13.55
CA GLY A 73 -10.12 5.55 -14.90
C GLY A 73 -9.25 6.81 -14.91
N ARG A 74 -9.56 7.75 -15.82
CA ARG A 74 -8.86 9.04 -15.92
C ARG A 74 -9.49 10.05 -14.96
N ARG A 75 -9.16 9.96 -13.67
CA ARG A 75 -9.36 11.08 -12.74
C ARG A 75 -8.17 12.05 -12.80
N SER A 76 -8.31 13.22 -12.20
CA SER A 76 -7.25 14.23 -12.08
C SER A 76 -5.91 13.59 -11.69
N ARG A 77 -4.79 14.13 -12.22
CA ARG A 77 -3.42 13.67 -11.89
C ARG A 77 -3.12 13.62 -10.38
N TYR A 78 -3.89 14.37 -9.60
CA TYR A 78 -3.75 14.51 -8.16
C TYR A 78 -4.69 13.61 -7.35
N ARG A 79 -5.72 13.04 -7.98
CA ARG A 79 -6.71 12.22 -7.28
C ARG A 79 -6.41 10.74 -7.55
N LYS A 80 -5.83 10.09 -6.56
CA LYS A 80 -5.47 8.66 -6.56
C LYS A 80 -6.33 7.90 -5.56
N LEU A 81 -6.50 6.60 -5.79
CA LEU A 81 -7.24 5.74 -4.85
C LEU A 81 -6.66 5.92 -3.45
N PRO A 82 -7.49 5.91 -2.39
CA PRO A 82 -6.98 5.92 -1.02
C PRO A 82 -6.13 4.66 -0.81
N LEU A 83 -4.82 4.87 -0.78
CA LEU A 83 -3.82 3.82 -0.79
C LEU A 83 -2.65 4.22 0.08
N VAL A 84 -2.22 3.32 0.94
CA VAL A 84 -0.99 3.47 1.70
C VAL A 84 -0.04 2.31 1.42
N PHE A 85 1.27 2.61 1.41
CA PHE A 85 2.33 1.62 1.37
C PHE A 85 3.15 1.68 2.64
N ALA A 86 3.52 0.51 3.14
CA ALA A 86 4.58 0.28 4.11
C ALA A 86 5.68 -0.52 3.43
N ILE A 87 6.90 -0.02 3.44
CA ILE A 87 8.08 -0.74 2.98
C ILE A 87 8.73 -1.32 4.23
N GLU A 88 8.92 -2.63 4.27
CA GLU A 88 9.53 -3.34 5.39
C GLU A 88 10.82 -4.02 4.93
N SER A 89 11.93 -3.66 5.56
CA SER A 89 13.22 -4.33 5.36
C SER A 89 13.29 -5.57 6.23
N SER A 90 13.30 -6.76 5.63
CA SER A 90 13.45 -8.00 6.38
C SER A 90 14.92 -8.40 6.54
N ARG A 91 15.42 -8.36 7.78
CA ARG A 91 16.74 -8.89 8.16
C ARG A 91 16.92 -10.38 7.88
N LYS A 92 15.83 -11.17 7.89
CA LYS A 92 15.89 -12.62 7.58
C LYS A 92 16.08 -12.89 6.08
N TRP A 93 15.81 -11.89 5.24
CA TRP A 93 15.74 -12.09 3.80
C TRP A 93 16.70 -11.19 3.02
N ASP A 94 17.37 -10.23 3.69
CA ASP A 94 18.16 -9.12 3.12
C ASP A 94 17.39 -8.34 2.03
N LYS A 95 16.08 -8.12 2.23
CA LYS A 95 15.15 -7.68 1.18
C LYS A 95 14.06 -6.74 1.70
N ASP A 96 13.70 -5.76 0.87
CA ASP A 96 12.54 -4.91 1.08
C ASP A 96 11.27 -5.54 0.49
N HIS A 97 10.22 -5.63 1.31
CA HIS A 97 8.89 -6.03 0.89
C HIS A 97 7.93 -4.85 0.96
N LEU A 98 6.92 -4.85 0.09
CA LEU A 98 5.86 -3.86 0.12
C LEU A 98 4.62 -4.48 0.78
N HIS A 99 4.07 -3.78 1.75
CA HIS A 99 2.70 -3.99 2.20
C HIS A 99 1.86 -2.79 1.77
N ALA A 100 0.66 -3.01 1.27
CA ALA A 100 -0.24 -1.94 0.92
C ALA A 100 -1.64 -2.19 1.46
N LEU A 101 -2.31 -1.12 1.86
CA LEU A 101 -3.76 -1.10 2.09
C LEU A 101 -4.40 -0.16 1.09
N ILE A 102 -5.43 -0.65 0.42
CA ILE A 102 -6.15 0.06 -0.63
C ILE A 102 -7.61 0.03 -0.25
N ARG A 103 -8.25 1.20 -0.25
CA ARG A 103 -9.70 1.30 -0.22
C ARG A 103 -10.21 1.44 -1.64
N ILE A 104 -10.88 0.40 -2.13
CA ILE A 104 -11.51 0.37 -3.44
C ILE A 104 -12.91 0.96 -3.29
N CYS A 105 -13.04 2.23 -3.65
CA CYS A 105 -14.27 3.02 -3.62
C CYS A 105 -14.51 3.69 -4.98
N ASP A 106 -15.65 4.35 -5.21
CA ASP A 106 -15.86 5.24 -6.38
C ASP A 106 -15.52 4.60 -7.75
N LEU A 107 -15.76 3.30 -7.88
CA LEU A 107 -15.33 2.52 -9.03
C LEU A 107 -15.94 3.04 -10.34
N LYS A 108 -15.13 3.12 -11.40
CA LYS A 108 -15.61 3.58 -12.72
C LYS A 108 -16.64 2.64 -13.36
N GLN A 109 -16.67 1.40 -12.91
CA GLN A 109 -17.56 0.32 -13.32
C GLN A 109 -17.65 -0.69 -12.17
N PRO A 110 -18.70 -1.54 -12.13
CA PRO A 110 -18.75 -2.64 -11.16
C PRO A 110 -17.56 -3.59 -11.33
N TYR A 111 -17.05 -4.10 -10.20
CA TYR A 111 -16.05 -5.16 -10.15
C TYR A 111 -16.47 -6.19 -9.10
N THR A 112 -16.33 -7.48 -9.40
CA THR A 112 -16.43 -8.53 -8.38
C THR A 112 -15.16 -8.56 -7.53
N GLU A 113 -15.25 -9.19 -6.36
CA GLU A 113 -14.08 -9.40 -5.51
C GLU A 113 -12.97 -10.17 -6.24
N GLN A 114 -13.31 -11.21 -7.02
CA GLN A 114 -12.31 -11.94 -7.81
C GLN A 114 -11.66 -11.06 -8.88
N GLU A 115 -12.42 -10.16 -9.51
CA GLU A 115 -11.86 -9.21 -10.48
C GLU A 115 -10.92 -8.20 -9.83
N ILE A 116 -11.26 -7.73 -8.62
CA ILE A 116 -10.39 -6.84 -7.83
C ILE A 116 -9.08 -7.57 -7.50
N ILE A 117 -9.15 -8.79 -6.95
CA ILE A 117 -7.98 -9.60 -6.58
C ILE A 117 -7.12 -9.86 -7.81
N LYS A 118 -7.72 -10.35 -8.90
CA LYS A 118 -7.01 -10.66 -10.14
C LYS A 118 -6.32 -9.41 -10.69
N THR A 119 -7.05 -8.30 -10.79
CA THR A 119 -6.50 -7.03 -11.30
C THR A 119 -5.35 -6.51 -10.43
N ALA A 120 -5.52 -6.50 -9.11
CA ALA A 120 -4.50 -6.06 -8.18
C ALA A 120 -3.24 -6.95 -8.24
N ARG A 121 -3.42 -8.26 -8.43
CA ARG A 121 -2.32 -9.23 -8.61
C ARG A 121 -1.61 -9.04 -9.94
N ASP A 122 -2.35 -8.96 -11.04
CA ASP A 122 -1.79 -8.79 -12.38
C ASP A 122 -0.97 -7.49 -12.48
N ILE A 123 -1.45 -6.41 -11.85
CA ILE A 123 -0.68 -5.16 -11.76
C ILE A 123 0.61 -5.37 -10.97
N ALA A 124 0.59 -6.07 -9.81
CA ALA A 124 1.81 -6.34 -9.05
C ALA A 124 2.81 -7.19 -9.87
N LEU A 125 2.33 -8.26 -10.50
CA LEU A 125 3.17 -9.15 -11.32
C LEU A 125 3.63 -8.52 -12.64
N SER A 126 3.12 -7.35 -13.01
CA SER A 126 3.58 -6.62 -14.20
C SER A 126 4.90 -5.85 -13.99
N PHE A 127 5.37 -5.73 -12.76
CA PHE A 127 6.67 -5.14 -12.44
C PHE A 127 7.78 -6.18 -12.57
N GLU A 128 8.89 -5.83 -13.20
CA GLU A 128 10.02 -6.74 -13.36
C GLU A 128 10.75 -6.98 -12.04
N GLU A 129 10.65 -6.04 -11.11
CA GLU A 129 11.24 -6.07 -9.78
C GLU A 129 10.57 -7.09 -8.86
N VAL A 130 9.35 -7.54 -9.20
CA VAL A 130 8.62 -8.54 -8.41
C VAL A 130 9.18 -9.94 -8.67
N ASN A 131 9.33 -10.72 -7.61
CA ASN A 131 9.93 -12.05 -7.68
C ASN A 131 8.94 -13.09 -8.22
N LYS A 132 8.65 -13.08 -9.52
CA LYS A 132 7.64 -13.98 -10.14
C LYS A 132 7.93 -15.49 -10.00
N ARG A 133 9.14 -15.87 -9.57
CA ARG A 133 9.50 -17.28 -9.29
C ARG A 133 9.00 -17.74 -7.91
N ASP A 134 8.72 -16.81 -7.00
CA ASP A 134 8.14 -17.10 -5.71
C ASP A 134 6.61 -17.24 -5.85
N PRO A 135 6.02 -18.41 -5.53
CA PRO A 135 4.57 -18.57 -5.55
C PRO A 135 3.85 -17.60 -4.60
N ASP A 136 4.53 -17.11 -3.57
CA ASP A 136 4.04 -16.14 -2.59
C ASP A 136 4.49 -14.70 -2.91
N SER A 137 4.92 -14.45 -4.14
CA SER A 137 5.39 -13.12 -4.56
C SER A 137 4.32 -12.03 -4.41
N VAL A 138 3.05 -12.40 -4.48
CA VAL A 138 1.91 -11.50 -4.29
C VAL A 138 0.82 -12.17 -3.46
N ILE A 139 0.70 -11.76 -2.20
CA ILE A 139 -0.36 -12.22 -1.28
C ILE A 139 -1.41 -11.11 -1.18
N ILE A 140 -2.66 -11.43 -1.48
CA ILE A 140 -3.78 -10.47 -1.41
C ILE A 140 -4.83 -11.02 -0.45
N ARG A 141 -5.34 -10.15 0.40
CA ARG A 141 -6.53 -10.36 1.23
C ARG A 141 -7.50 -9.22 0.97
N THR A 142 -8.74 -9.57 0.70
CA THR A 142 -9.85 -8.64 0.55
C THR A 142 -10.75 -8.73 1.77
N PHE A 143 -11.31 -7.60 2.15
CA PHE A 143 -12.27 -7.49 3.24
C PHE A 143 -13.50 -6.77 2.68
N PRO A 144 -14.56 -7.50 2.29
CA PRO A 144 -15.84 -6.87 1.97
C PRO A 144 -16.42 -6.27 3.25
N PHE A 145 -17.18 -5.18 3.12
CA PHE A 145 -17.80 -4.56 4.29
C PHE A 145 -18.79 -5.53 4.97
N CYS A 146 -18.43 -5.95 6.18
CA CYS A 146 -19.27 -6.74 7.09
C CYS A 146 -19.15 -6.16 8.50
N GLU A 147 -19.96 -6.62 9.46
CA GLU A 147 -19.97 -6.08 10.82
C GLU A 147 -18.58 -6.14 11.52
N ASP A 148 -17.70 -7.07 11.13
CA ASP A 148 -16.34 -7.24 11.70
C ASP A 148 -15.22 -6.51 10.89
N ILE A 149 -15.60 -5.69 9.89
CA ILE A 149 -14.64 -4.95 9.05
C ILE A 149 -13.76 -4.01 9.87
N THR A 150 -14.30 -3.40 10.93
CA THR A 150 -13.58 -2.45 11.78
C THR A 150 -12.38 -3.13 12.45
N LYS A 151 -12.58 -4.35 12.94
CA LYS A 151 -11.54 -5.15 13.59
C LYS A 151 -10.48 -5.60 12.59
N GLN A 152 -10.90 -6.05 11.41
CA GLN A 152 -9.98 -6.48 10.35
C GLN A 152 -9.17 -5.31 9.80
N LEU A 153 -9.82 -4.17 9.54
CA LEU A 153 -9.20 -2.93 9.10
C LEU A 153 -8.19 -2.46 10.15
N GLY A 154 -8.57 -2.35 11.43
CA GLY A 154 -7.64 -1.91 12.48
C GLY A 154 -6.42 -2.84 12.61
N ASN A 155 -6.62 -4.16 12.54
CA ASN A 155 -5.50 -5.12 12.53
C ASN A 155 -4.59 -4.96 11.31
N SER A 156 -5.16 -4.71 10.14
CA SER A 156 -4.42 -4.45 8.90
C SER A 156 -3.62 -3.14 8.98
N ILE A 157 -4.22 -2.07 9.51
CA ILE A 157 -3.54 -0.78 9.72
C ILE A 157 -2.39 -0.96 10.71
N GLU A 158 -2.63 -1.64 11.83
CA GLU A 158 -1.59 -1.94 12.82
C GLU A 158 -0.45 -2.75 12.19
N TYR A 159 -0.78 -3.74 11.36
CA TYR A 159 0.21 -4.57 10.68
C TYR A 159 1.14 -3.74 9.76
N VAL A 160 0.61 -2.82 8.95
CA VAL A 160 1.45 -1.97 8.08
C VAL A 160 2.28 -0.95 8.87
N CYS A 161 1.90 -0.64 10.12
CA CYS A 161 2.62 0.29 10.98
C CYS A 161 3.59 -0.41 11.94
N LYS A 162 3.57 -1.74 12.07
CA LYS A 162 4.18 -2.50 13.17
C LYS A 162 5.68 -2.28 13.36
N THR A 163 6.41 -1.93 12.30
CA THR A 163 7.87 -1.74 12.31
C THR A 163 8.28 -0.29 12.56
N SER A 164 7.31 0.62 12.75
CA SER A 164 7.58 2.04 13.01
C SER A 164 8.35 2.21 14.32
N SER A 165 9.42 3.01 14.26
CA SER A 165 10.25 3.36 15.42
C SER A 165 10.63 4.85 15.39
N LYS A 166 11.44 5.30 16.35
CA LYS A 166 12.01 6.66 16.33
C LYS A 166 12.93 6.89 15.13
N HIS A 167 13.54 5.83 14.60
CA HIS A 167 14.59 5.89 13.57
C HIS A 167 14.15 5.34 12.22
N TYR A 168 12.94 4.78 12.12
CA TYR A 168 12.43 4.14 10.92
C TYR A 168 10.93 4.37 10.78
N ASP A 169 10.51 4.94 9.65
CA ASP A 169 9.11 5.08 9.28
C ASP A 169 8.84 4.22 8.03
N PRO A 170 8.14 3.08 8.15
CA PRO A 170 7.84 2.22 7.00
C PRO A 170 6.93 2.92 5.98
N LEU A 171 6.22 3.97 6.38
CA LEU A 171 5.35 4.77 5.53
C LEU A 171 6.08 5.94 4.86
N ALA A 172 7.41 6.06 5.04
CA ALA A 172 8.22 7.16 4.50
C ALA A 172 8.36 7.08 2.98
N ARG A 173 7.31 7.45 2.27
CA ARG A 173 7.32 7.40 0.81
C ARG A 173 8.10 8.56 0.21
N LYS A 174 9.06 8.27 -0.67
CA LYS A 174 9.62 9.29 -1.57
C LYS A 174 8.79 9.30 -2.84
N LEU A 175 7.96 10.34 -2.99
CA LEU A 175 7.44 10.70 -4.32
C LEU A 175 8.64 11.17 -5.13
N LEU A 176 9.12 10.34 -6.05
CA LEU A 176 10.20 10.78 -6.92
C LEU A 176 9.71 12.00 -7.72
N PRO A 177 10.50 13.07 -7.83
CA PRO A 177 10.17 14.15 -8.73
C PRO A 177 10.04 13.57 -10.13
N ILE A 178 8.86 13.75 -10.74
CA ILE A 178 8.69 13.53 -12.17
C ILE A 178 9.75 14.43 -12.81
N LYS A 179 10.79 13.85 -13.42
CA LYS A 179 11.69 14.62 -14.28
C LYS A 179 10.78 15.30 -15.29
N ARG A 180 10.57 16.61 -15.14
CA ARG A 180 9.93 17.41 -16.19
C ARG A 180 10.87 17.24 -17.38
N HIS A 181 10.41 16.55 -18.41
CA HIS A 181 11.01 16.74 -19.72
C HIS A 181 10.83 18.22 -20.01
N THR A 182 11.88 19.01 -19.83
CA THR A 182 12.01 20.30 -20.51
C THR A 182 11.98 19.97 -21.99
N PRO A 183 10.97 20.42 -22.75
CA PRO A 183 11.09 20.41 -24.20
C PRO A 183 12.35 21.21 -24.53
N ASN A 184 13.21 20.68 -25.39
CA ASN A 184 14.39 21.38 -25.88
C ASN A 184 13.99 22.81 -26.24
N ALA A 185 14.72 23.77 -25.70
CA ALA A 185 14.63 25.16 -26.13
C ALA A 185 14.84 25.16 -27.65
N ILE A 186 13.81 25.58 -28.38
CA ILE A 186 13.93 25.92 -29.78
C ILE A 186 14.89 27.11 -29.80
N GLN A 187 16.12 26.88 -30.26
CA GLN A 187 17.00 27.96 -30.69
C GLN A 187 16.37 28.54 -31.96
N LEU A 188 15.81 29.74 -31.83
CA LEU A 188 15.61 30.66 -32.95
C LEU A 188 16.89 31.46 -33.16
#